data_AF-A0A7K7ITX7-F1
#
_entry.id   AF-A0A7K7ITX7-F1
#
_cell.length_a   1.000
_cell.length_b   1.000
_cell.length_c   1.000
_cell.angle_alpha   90.00
_cell.angle_beta   90.00
_cell.angle_gamma   90.00
#
_symmetry.space_group_name_H-M   'P 1'
#
loop_
_entity.id
_entity.type
_entity.pdbx_description
1 polymer ?
#
loop_
_entity_poly.entity_id
_entity_poly.type
_entity_poly.pdbx_seq_one_letter_code
_entity_poly.pdbx_strand_id
1 'polypeptide(L)'
;MRLQCEVEVLSRLLPTCGLRGRGRAARALLSLGRPPGAAGAGIYLMVCTARDRGGARYKVRQNVERLFTRFVEEGKATVRLREPAVDLCLSKANVINLKTFLSAVRLAHQGNDTGVLPLSPLVPAKNSDVEKPKTKMIITSRRDYPLTKSFPFSLEHLQTSYCKLARIDSRVLCLKKLRKLDLSHNHIKQLPATLGDLVCLQELDLHDNHLEAFSGALCSSGLQKSLQLLDLSQNQIQALPLEFCQLRGLVQLRLDDNALLRLPCRIGQLSRLRFLSAARNKLPFLPWDFRNLSLENLDLFGNPFEQPNPLVPNIQLKIPLTLLECAARATVNHRIPYGCHLLPSHLCKDLEVAKTCRCGSACLSSFIQITVTMNLHHVAHTVVLVDNMGGTDAPVLCYFCSLHCYSQFLDRYLQSH
;
A
#
# COMPACT_ATOMS: atom_id res chain seq x y z
N MET A 1 6.91 16.83 32.57
CA MET A 1 6.07 16.61 31.36
C MET A 1 6.80 17.05 30.10
N ARG A 2 6.55 16.38 28.96
CA ARG A 2 7.17 16.67 27.66
C ARG A 2 6.14 16.69 26.53
N LEU A 3 6.26 17.61 25.58
CA LEU A 3 5.40 17.75 24.42
C LEU A 3 6.25 17.97 23.16
N GLN A 4 6.05 17.15 22.14
CA GLN A 4 6.64 17.35 20.81
C GLN A 4 5.64 18.08 19.92
N CYS A 5 6.04 19.23 19.36
CA CYS A 5 5.22 19.98 18.41
C CYS A 5 6.08 20.92 17.55
N GLU A 6 5.49 21.62 16.60
CA GLU A 6 6.12 22.77 15.94
C GLU A 6 5.86 24.04 16.77
N VAL A 7 6.92 24.77 17.08
CA VAL A 7 6.89 26.00 17.88
C VAL A 7 7.42 27.15 17.05
N GLU A 8 6.65 28.22 17.03
CA GLU A 8 7.08 29.52 16.56
C GLU A 8 7.17 30.46 17.78
N VAL A 9 8.36 31.02 18.00
CA VAL A 9 8.60 31.98 19.09
C VAL A 9 8.54 33.38 18.48
N LEU A 10 7.51 34.14 18.84
CA LEU A 10 7.30 35.51 18.36
C LEU A 10 7.61 36.49 19.49
N SER A 11 8.63 37.34 19.30
CA SER A 11 8.90 38.44 20.22
C SER A 11 8.03 39.65 19.90
N ARG A 12 7.31 40.16 20.92
CA ARG A 12 6.44 41.34 20.80
C ARG A 12 7.22 42.66 20.77
N LEU A 13 8.53 42.63 21.03
CA LEU A 13 9.42 43.80 20.99
C LEU A 13 10.05 44.04 19.60
N LEU A 14 10.00 43.06 18.70
CA LEU A 14 10.56 43.18 17.35
C LEU A 14 9.80 44.19 16.45
N PRO A 15 8.45 44.24 16.44
CA PRO A 15 7.71 45.21 15.64
C PRO A 15 8.01 46.67 16.02
N THR A 16 8.25 46.94 17.31
CA THR A 16 8.61 48.27 17.82
C THR A 16 10.02 48.72 17.40
N CYS A 17 10.89 47.80 17.00
CA CYS A 17 12.24 48.11 16.49
C CYS A 17 12.33 48.08 14.95
N GLY A 18 11.20 48.05 14.23
CA GLY A 18 11.17 48.01 12.76
C GLY A 18 11.61 46.69 12.13
N LEU A 19 11.88 45.65 12.93
CA LEU A 19 12.35 44.35 12.46
C LEU A 19 11.16 43.36 12.37
N ARG A 20 10.79 42.95 11.15
CA ARG A 20 9.80 41.87 10.94
C ARG A 20 10.46 40.50 11.04
N GLY A 21 10.73 40.05 12.26
CA GLY A 21 11.08 38.66 12.52
C GLY A 21 9.83 37.78 12.54
N ARG A 22 9.33 37.32 11.37
CA ARG A 22 8.44 36.15 11.37
C ARG A 22 9.29 34.96 11.84
N GLY A 23 9.06 34.51 13.07
CA GLY A 23 9.71 33.31 13.58
C GLY A 23 9.45 32.17 12.60
N ARG A 24 10.47 31.42 12.19
CA ARG A 24 10.21 30.19 11.43
C ARG A 24 9.76 29.14 12.44
N ALA A 25 8.54 28.62 12.27
CA ALA A 25 8.06 27.49 13.05
C ALA A 25 9.07 26.34 12.93
N ALA A 26 9.60 25.89 14.06
CA ALA A 26 10.58 24.82 14.13
C ALA A 26 10.02 23.70 15.00
N ARG A 27 10.28 22.45 14.61
CA ARG A 27 9.94 21.32 15.47
C ARG A 27 10.76 21.41 16.76
N ALA A 28 10.09 21.24 17.88
CA ALA A 28 10.62 21.48 19.21
C ALA A 28 10.09 20.47 20.21
N LEU A 29 10.90 20.21 21.24
CA LEU A 29 10.49 19.52 22.44
C LEU A 29 10.27 20.55 23.54
N LEU A 30 9.01 20.72 23.98
CA LEU A 30 8.69 21.51 25.16
C LEU A 30 8.74 20.61 26.39
N SER A 31 9.48 21.03 27.40
CA SER A 31 9.56 20.34 28.69
C SER A 31 9.15 21.29 29.80
N LEU A 32 8.22 20.85 30.65
CA LEU A 32 7.84 21.54 31.87
C LEU A 32 8.46 20.80 33.05
N GLY A 33 9.32 21.50 33.81
CA GLY A 33 10.13 20.88 34.86
C GLY A 33 10.90 21.87 35.73
N ARG A 34 11.66 21.33 36.66
CA ARG A 34 12.60 22.09 37.51
C ARG A 34 14.03 21.99 36.93
N PRO A 35 14.83 23.07 37.05
CA PRO A 35 16.23 23.02 36.64
C PRO A 35 17.03 22.08 37.55
N PRO A 36 18.03 21.35 37.02
CA PRO A 36 18.88 20.49 37.82
C PRO A 36 19.68 21.31 38.85
N GLY A 37 19.71 20.85 40.10
CA GLY A 37 20.54 21.45 41.17
C GLY A 37 19.88 22.54 42.03
N ALA A 38 18.60 22.89 41.83
CA ALA A 38 17.93 23.91 42.64
C ALA A 38 16.63 23.39 43.27
N ALA A 39 16.73 22.85 44.49
CA ALA A 39 15.62 22.28 45.26
C ALA A 39 14.52 23.30 45.65
N GLY A 40 14.72 24.59 45.39
CA GLY A 40 13.73 25.67 45.60
C GLY A 40 13.42 26.53 44.36
N ALA A 41 13.94 26.18 43.17
CA ALA A 41 13.71 26.99 41.97
C ALA A 41 12.29 26.79 41.40
N GLY A 42 11.70 27.88 40.93
CA GLY A 42 10.37 27.89 40.28
C GLY A 42 10.30 26.98 39.04
N ILE A 43 9.07 26.74 38.56
CA ILE A 43 8.84 25.90 37.37
C ILE A 43 9.24 26.67 36.11
N TYR A 44 10.02 26.01 35.25
CA TYR A 44 10.42 26.53 33.95
C TYR A 44 9.83 25.69 32.82
N LEU A 45 9.50 26.39 31.74
CA LEU A 45 9.19 25.85 30.44
C LEU A 45 10.44 25.94 29.57
N MET A 46 10.97 24.79 29.16
CA MET A 46 12.13 24.71 28.28
C MET A 46 11.69 24.35 26.87
N VAL A 47 12.12 25.12 25.87
CA VAL A 47 11.84 24.89 24.45
C VAL A 47 13.15 24.50 23.77
N CYS A 48 13.31 23.22 23.44
CA CYS A 48 14.49 22.73 22.72
C CYS A 48 14.18 22.62 21.23
N THR A 49 15.02 23.22 20.38
CA THR A 49 14.92 23.13 18.92
C THR A 49 16.16 22.46 18.33
N ALA A 50 16.13 22.08 17.05
CA ALA A 50 17.29 21.43 16.43
C ALA A 50 18.52 22.37 16.38
N ARG A 51 18.27 23.69 16.35
CA ARG A 51 19.29 24.75 16.36
C ARG A 51 19.79 25.07 17.76
N ASP A 52 18.92 24.99 18.76
CA ASP A 52 19.24 25.22 20.17
C ASP A 52 18.80 24.03 21.02
N ARG A 53 19.74 23.09 21.21
CA ARG A 53 19.54 21.85 21.98
C ARG A 53 19.60 22.08 23.49
N GLY A 54 20.29 23.14 23.93
CA GLY A 54 20.36 23.56 25.34
C GLY A 54 19.04 24.13 25.84
N GLY A 55 18.23 24.64 24.89
CA GLY A 55 16.83 24.99 25.05
C GLY A 55 16.62 26.32 25.76
N ALA A 56 15.83 27.20 25.14
CA ALA A 56 15.41 28.45 25.76
C ALA A 56 14.49 28.16 26.97
N ARG A 57 14.79 28.79 28.12
CA ARG A 57 14.05 28.56 29.37
C ARG A 57 13.20 29.78 29.70
N TYR A 58 11.94 29.54 29.98
CA TYR A 58 10.96 30.55 30.34
C TYR A 58 10.36 30.24 31.71
N LYS A 59 10.40 31.20 32.63
CA LYS A 59 9.75 31.05 33.94
C LYS A 59 8.24 31.00 33.73
N VAL A 60 7.51 30.11 34.43
CA VAL A 60 6.05 29.96 34.22
C VAL A 60 5.22 30.58 35.34
N ARG A 61 5.69 30.47 36.59
CA ARG A 61 4.99 30.99 37.79
C ARG A 61 4.74 32.50 37.65
N GLN A 62 3.47 32.91 37.73
CA GLN A 62 3.02 34.30 37.56
C GLN A 62 3.43 35.00 36.23
N ASN A 63 3.95 34.26 35.25
CA ASN A 63 4.52 34.83 34.02
C ASN A 63 3.69 34.54 32.76
N VAL A 64 2.65 33.72 32.85
CA VAL A 64 1.73 33.47 31.75
C VAL A 64 0.68 34.59 31.75
N GLU A 65 0.63 35.39 30.69
CA GLU A 65 -0.36 36.46 30.54
C GLU A 65 -1.70 35.89 30.06
N ARG A 66 -1.67 35.02 29.04
CA ARG A 66 -2.87 34.43 28.45
C ARG A 66 -2.54 33.11 27.74
N LEU A 67 -3.47 32.17 27.80
CA LEU A 67 -3.43 30.92 27.03
C LEU A 67 -4.53 30.96 25.97
N PHE A 68 -4.16 30.94 24.70
CA PHE A 68 -5.10 30.88 23.59
C PHE A 68 -5.33 29.41 23.21
N THR A 69 -6.53 28.90 23.53
CA THR A 69 -6.88 27.48 23.37
C THR A 69 -7.99 27.23 22.36
N ARG A 70 -8.36 28.23 21.54
CA ARG A 70 -9.48 28.15 20.59
C ARG A 70 -9.36 26.98 19.59
N PHE A 71 -8.14 26.62 19.21
CA PHE A 71 -7.85 25.60 18.20
C PHE A 71 -7.14 24.36 18.77
N VAL A 72 -7.35 24.06 20.06
CA VAL A 72 -6.68 22.91 20.71
C VAL A 72 -7.10 21.58 20.11
N GLU A 73 -8.35 21.46 19.65
CA GLU A 73 -8.83 20.26 18.93
C GLU A 73 -8.11 20.05 17.59
N GLU A 74 -7.59 21.13 16.98
CA GLU A 74 -6.74 21.06 15.78
C GLU A 74 -5.24 20.87 16.11
N GLY A 75 -4.89 20.68 17.38
CA GLY A 75 -3.51 20.57 17.83
C GLY A 75 -2.72 21.89 17.82
N LYS A 76 -3.43 23.03 17.92
CA LYS A 76 -2.85 24.38 17.94
C LYS A 76 -3.17 25.10 19.26
N ALA A 77 -2.18 25.81 19.80
CA ALA A 77 -2.38 26.67 20.98
C ALA A 77 -1.34 27.79 21.00
N THR A 78 -1.59 28.89 21.71
CA THR A 78 -0.56 29.92 21.93
C THR A 78 -0.41 30.21 23.42
N VAL A 79 0.82 30.17 23.91
CA VAL A 79 1.17 30.54 25.28
C VAL A 79 1.81 31.92 25.25
N ARG A 80 1.12 32.92 25.79
CA ARG A 80 1.63 34.29 25.90
C ARG A 80 2.32 34.48 27.25
N LEU A 81 3.60 34.84 27.22
CA LEU A 81 4.41 35.13 28.40
C LEU A 81 4.56 36.64 28.60
N ARG A 82 4.67 37.09 29.86
CA ARG A 82 4.92 38.49 30.22
C ARG A 82 6.39 38.86 30.04
N GLU A 83 7.30 38.05 30.60
CA GLU A 83 8.74 38.25 30.56
C GLU A 83 9.52 36.98 30.17
N PRO A 84 10.32 37.00 29.08
CA PRO A 84 10.30 38.00 28.03
C PRO A 84 8.93 38.07 27.34
N ALA A 85 8.62 39.21 26.72
CA ALA A 85 7.36 39.47 26.03
C ALA A 85 7.25 38.66 24.72
N VAL A 86 7.07 37.34 24.84
CA VAL A 86 7.02 36.40 23.72
C VAL A 86 5.69 35.64 23.67
N ASP A 87 5.25 35.35 22.45
CA ASP A 87 4.13 34.45 22.15
C ASP A 87 4.73 33.13 21.63
N LEU A 88 4.46 32.03 22.33
CA LEU A 88 4.85 30.67 21.91
C LEU A 88 3.68 30.03 21.17
N CYS A 89 3.71 30.07 19.84
CA CYS A 89 2.69 29.47 18.99
C CYS A 89 3.01 27.99 18.76
N LEU A 90 2.16 27.11 19.29
CA LEU A 90 2.26 25.65 19.18
C LEU A 90 1.37 25.17 18.05
N SER A 91 1.88 24.27 17.21
CA SER A 91 1.15 23.65 16.10
C SER A 91 1.56 22.19 15.89
N LYS A 92 0.70 21.39 15.26
CA LYS A 92 0.93 19.96 14.97
C LYS A 92 1.26 19.12 16.22
N ALA A 93 0.70 19.48 17.37
CA ALA A 93 0.80 18.70 18.59
C ALA A 93 -0.26 17.59 18.62
N ASN A 94 0.03 16.47 19.28
CA ASN A 94 -1.01 15.47 19.60
C ASN A 94 -2.03 16.12 20.56
N VAL A 95 -3.32 16.09 20.21
CA VAL A 95 -4.41 16.75 20.95
C VAL A 95 -4.46 16.33 22.43
N ILE A 96 -4.31 15.03 22.72
CA ILE A 96 -4.38 14.50 24.10
C ILE A 96 -3.21 15.03 24.93
N ASN A 97 -2.00 14.97 24.36
CA ASN A 97 -0.79 15.46 25.01
C ASN A 97 -0.78 17.00 25.15
N LEU A 98 -1.37 17.70 24.18
CA LEU A 98 -1.50 19.16 24.21
C LEU A 98 -2.44 19.61 25.33
N LYS A 99 -3.60 18.95 25.49
CA LYS A 99 -4.56 19.25 26.57
C LYS A 99 -3.94 19.04 27.95
N THR A 100 -3.27 17.91 28.16
CA THR A 100 -2.55 17.61 29.41
C THR A 100 -1.37 18.55 29.65
N PHE A 101 -0.66 18.95 28.60
CA PHE A 101 0.42 19.92 28.71
C PHE A 101 -0.11 21.32 29.10
N LEU A 102 -1.18 21.80 28.46
CA LEU A 102 -1.78 23.10 28.76
C LEU A 102 -2.40 23.15 30.15
N SER A 103 -3.02 22.06 30.63
CA SER A 103 -3.50 21.99 32.02
C SER A 103 -2.34 22.06 33.02
N ALA A 104 -1.22 21.38 32.74
CA ALA A 104 -0.02 21.47 33.56
C ALA A 104 0.59 22.88 33.58
N VAL A 105 0.58 23.60 32.44
CA VAL A 105 1.03 25.01 32.38
C VAL A 105 0.11 25.93 33.20
N ARG A 106 -1.21 25.71 33.19
CA ARG A 106 -2.17 26.47 34.03
C ARG A 106 -1.90 26.28 35.52
N LEU A 107 -1.71 25.04 35.95
CA LEU A 107 -1.38 24.71 37.34
C LEU A 107 -0.04 25.32 37.75
N ALA A 108 0.98 25.20 36.90
CA ALA A 108 2.30 25.78 37.16
C ALA A 108 2.29 27.32 37.24
N HIS A 109 1.37 27.98 36.52
CA HIS A 109 1.18 29.42 36.59
C HIS A 109 0.54 29.88 37.92
N GLN A 110 -0.52 29.17 38.37
CA GLN A 110 -1.29 29.48 39.57
C GLN A 110 -0.52 29.17 40.88
N GLY A 111 0.50 28.32 40.81
CA GLY A 111 1.34 27.99 41.97
C GLY A 111 0.74 26.95 42.92
N ASN A 112 -0.39 26.33 42.54
CA ASN A 112 -0.99 25.23 43.29
C ASN A 112 -0.16 23.93 43.13
N ASP A 113 0.10 23.28 44.26
CA ASP A 113 0.62 21.93 44.47
C ASP A 113 1.65 21.43 43.46
N THR A 114 2.88 21.88 43.66
CA THR A 114 4.06 21.37 42.96
C THR A 114 4.38 19.88 43.24
N GLY A 115 3.60 19.21 44.09
CA GLY A 115 3.70 17.77 44.39
C GLY A 115 2.83 16.84 43.53
N VAL A 116 1.81 17.36 42.83
CA VAL A 116 0.85 16.54 42.05
C VAL A 116 1.28 16.40 40.57
N LEU A 117 2.17 17.27 40.10
CA LEU A 117 2.65 17.23 38.71
C LEU A 117 3.85 16.28 38.56
N PRO A 118 3.85 15.35 37.58
CA PRO A 118 5.02 14.56 37.23
C PRO A 118 6.05 15.46 36.52
N LEU A 119 6.78 16.23 37.32
CA LEU A 119 7.82 17.15 36.90
C LEU A 119 9.12 16.37 36.76
N SER A 120 9.53 16.17 35.51
CA SER A 120 10.83 15.58 35.17
C SER A 120 11.92 16.66 35.29
N PRO A 121 13.17 16.31 35.62
CA PRO A 121 14.28 17.25 35.47
C PRO A 121 14.37 17.74 34.03
N LEU A 122 14.70 19.02 33.86
CA LEU A 122 14.92 19.62 32.54
C LEU A 122 16.21 19.07 31.94
N VAL A 123 16.08 18.08 31.06
CA VAL A 123 17.19 17.46 30.32
C VAL A 123 17.18 17.96 28.88
N PRO A 124 18.35 18.29 28.29
CA PRO A 124 18.46 18.62 26.87
C PRO A 124 17.80 17.57 25.97
N ALA A 125 17.19 18.01 24.87
CA ALA A 125 16.47 17.11 23.97
C ALA A 125 17.43 16.24 23.15
N LYS A 126 17.06 14.97 22.90
CA LYS A 126 17.80 14.11 21.96
C LYS A 126 17.47 14.51 20.52
N ASN A 127 18.37 14.23 19.56
CA ASN A 127 18.13 14.52 18.13
C ASN A 127 16.79 13.96 17.62
N SER A 128 16.40 12.77 18.08
CA SER A 128 15.13 12.11 17.73
C SER A 128 13.89 12.86 18.19
N ASP A 129 13.98 13.70 19.22
CA ASP A 129 12.82 14.38 19.82
C ASP A 129 12.45 15.67 19.08
N VAL A 130 13.37 16.19 18.29
CA VAL A 130 13.30 17.53 17.71
C VAL A 130 13.33 17.52 16.19
N GLU A 131 13.89 16.48 15.57
CA GLU A 131 13.83 16.29 14.13
C GLU A 131 12.45 15.75 13.68
N LYS A 132 12.08 16.02 12.42
CA LYS A 132 10.90 15.38 11.82
C LYS A 132 11.14 13.87 11.75
N PRO A 133 10.13 13.05 12.07
CA PRO A 133 10.25 11.59 11.92
C PRO A 133 10.64 11.27 10.48
N LYS A 134 11.61 10.37 10.31
CA LYS A 134 12.06 9.96 8.98
C LYS A 134 10.93 9.16 8.30
N THR A 135 10.33 9.76 7.27
CA THR A 135 9.24 9.16 6.49
C THR A 135 9.72 8.45 5.24
N LYS A 136 10.91 8.82 4.74
CA LYS A 136 11.57 8.18 3.59
C LYS A 136 12.95 7.69 3.98
N MET A 137 13.28 6.46 3.60
CA MET A 137 14.61 5.88 3.72
C MET A 137 14.98 5.19 2.42
N ILE A 138 16.16 5.48 1.90
CA ILE A 138 16.70 4.92 0.66
C ILE A 138 18.02 4.24 1.01
N ILE A 139 18.16 2.99 0.62
CA ILE A 139 19.33 2.15 0.81
C ILE A 139 19.63 1.53 -0.55
N THR A 140 20.71 1.95 -1.19
CA THR A 140 21.13 1.46 -2.53
C THR A 140 22.37 0.58 -2.47
N SER A 141 22.90 0.34 -1.28
CA SER A 141 24.09 -0.49 -1.08
C SER A 141 23.94 -1.29 0.20
N ARG A 142 24.42 -2.53 0.15
CA ARG A 142 24.44 -3.44 1.31
C ARG A 142 25.15 -2.86 2.53
N ARG A 143 26.12 -1.95 2.33
CA ARG A 143 26.86 -1.30 3.42
C ARG A 143 25.99 -0.34 4.23
N ASP A 144 25.00 0.28 3.59
CA ASP A 144 24.10 1.26 4.20
C ASP A 144 22.88 0.59 4.85
N TYR A 145 22.73 -0.73 4.63
CA TYR A 145 21.64 -1.49 5.21
C TYR A 145 21.81 -1.59 6.73
N PRO A 146 20.81 -1.19 7.53
CA PRO A 146 20.92 -1.16 8.98
C PRO A 146 20.90 -2.59 9.55
N LEU A 147 22.09 -3.14 9.83
CA LEU A 147 22.21 -4.47 10.45
C LEU A 147 21.78 -4.45 11.92
N THR A 148 22.28 -3.49 12.70
CA THR A 148 22.07 -3.42 14.16
C THR A 148 20.98 -2.43 14.59
N LYS A 149 20.62 -1.46 13.75
CA LYS A 149 19.62 -0.43 14.06
C LYS A 149 18.24 -0.85 13.56
N SER A 150 17.20 -0.55 14.33
CA SER A 150 15.82 -0.74 13.88
C SER A 150 15.42 0.31 12.84
N PHE A 151 14.51 -0.07 11.94
CA PHE A 151 13.89 0.87 11.02
C PHE A 151 12.99 1.86 11.77
N PRO A 152 12.97 3.15 11.41
CA PRO A 152 12.04 4.10 12.00
C PRO A 152 10.59 3.68 11.75
N PHE A 153 9.81 3.47 12.81
CA PHE A 153 8.39 3.07 12.74
C PHE A 153 7.47 4.08 12.02
N SER A 154 7.98 5.27 11.73
CA SER A 154 7.29 6.35 11.04
C SER A 154 7.53 6.36 9.52
N LEU A 155 8.28 5.38 9.00
CA LEU A 155 8.52 5.25 7.57
C LEU A 155 7.21 5.01 6.80
N GLU A 156 7.06 5.77 5.73
CA GLU A 156 6.01 5.63 4.73
C GLU A 156 6.59 5.13 3.40
N HIS A 157 7.86 5.42 3.13
CA HIS A 157 8.56 5.05 1.90
C HIS A 157 9.90 4.42 2.26
N LEU A 158 10.07 3.14 1.91
CA LEU A 158 11.32 2.42 2.10
C LEU A 158 11.77 1.90 0.73
N GLN A 159 12.96 2.29 0.33
CA GLN A 159 13.63 1.77 -0.84
C GLN A 159 14.91 1.06 -0.40
N THR A 160 15.03 -0.21 -0.75
CA THR A 160 16.19 -1.06 -0.45
C THR A 160 16.59 -1.82 -1.71
N SER A 161 17.22 -1.11 -2.64
CA SER A 161 17.64 -1.66 -3.94
C SER A 161 19.12 -2.06 -3.92
N TYR A 162 19.54 -3.00 -4.78
CA TYR A 162 20.96 -3.42 -4.94
C TYR A 162 21.66 -3.90 -3.65
N CYS A 163 20.89 -4.39 -2.68
CA CYS A 163 21.41 -4.83 -1.38
C CYS A 163 21.77 -6.32 -1.36
N LYS A 164 21.53 -7.04 -2.46
CA LYS A 164 21.71 -8.50 -2.59
C LYS A 164 20.93 -9.25 -1.50
N LEU A 165 19.74 -8.76 -1.15
CA LEU A 165 18.88 -9.38 -0.14
C LEU A 165 18.31 -10.68 -0.69
N ALA A 166 18.46 -11.78 0.04
CA ALA A 166 17.86 -13.07 -0.33
C ALA A 166 16.43 -13.23 0.23
N ARG A 167 16.10 -12.45 1.27
CA ARG A 167 14.82 -12.47 1.98
C ARG A 167 14.49 -11.06 2.48
N ILE A 168 13.20 -10.80 2.65
CA ILE A 168 12.73 -9.58 3.30
C ILE A 168 13.01 -9.68 4.81
N ASP A 169 13.57 -8.61 5.36
CA ASP A 169 13.82 -8.49 6.80
C ASP A 169 12.51 -8.35 7.57
N SER A 170 12.34 -9.18 8.61
CA SER A 170 11.13 -9.19 9.43
C SER A 170 10.84 -7.83 10.08
N ARG A 171 11.86 -6.99 10.29
CA ARG A 171 11.71 -5.64 10.85
C ARG A 171 10.97 -4.69 9.93
N VAL A 172 11.04 -4.88 8.61
CA VAL A 172 10.27 -4.09 7.62
C VAL A 172 8.78 -4.40 7.71
N LEU A 173 8.44 -5.66 8.06
CA LEU A 173 7.06 -6.14 8.16
C LEU A 173 6.30 -5.53 9.36
N CYS A 174 7.01 -4.92 10.30
CA CYS A 174 6.45 -4.19 11.43
C CYS A 174 6.05 -2.74 11.10
N LEU A 175 6.41 -2.23 9.91
CA LEU A 175 6.19 -0.82 9.54
C LEU A 175 4.75 -0.55 9.07
N LYS A 176 3.81 -0.45 10.01
CA LYS A 176 2.36 -0.31 9.70
C LYS A 176 1.96 0.95 8.92
N LYS A 177 2.84 1.96 8.84
CA LYS A 177 2.61 3.20 8.08
C LYS A 177 3.19 3.16 6.66
N LEU A 178 3.87 2.06 6.30
CA LEU A 178 4.53 1.94 5.01
C LEU A 178 3.49 1.93 3.89
N ARG A 179 3.70 2.81 2.91
CA ARG A 179 2.88 2.98 1.70
C ARG A 179 3.62 2.53 0.45
N LYS A 180 4.92 2.79 0.38
CA LYS A 180 5.78 2.39 -0.72
C LYS A 180 6.93 1.53 -0.21
N LEU A 181 7.03 0.32 -0.74
CA LEU A 181 8.14 -0.60 -0.50
C LEU A 181 8.79 -0.95 -1.83
N ASP A 182 10.02 -0.51 -2.01
CA ASP A 182 10.85 -0.83 -3.16
C ASP A 182 11.97 -1.77 -2.72
N LEU A 183 11.95 -2.98 -3.28
CA LEU A 183 12.90 -4.06 -3.07
C LEU A 183 13.55 -4.49 -4.40
N SER A 184 13.54 -3.60 -5.39
CA SER A 184 14.08 -3.84 -6.73
C SER A 184 15.56 -4.24 -6.74
N HIS A 185 16.01 -4.97 -7.75
CA HIS A 185 17.42 -5.38 -7.92
C HIS A 185 18.00 -6.09 -6.68
N ASN A 186 17.33 -7.14 -6.22
CA ASN A 186 17.78 -8.00 -5.12
C ASN A 186 17.75 -9.47 -5.56
N HIS A 187 17.94 -10.40 -4.62
CA HIS A 187 17.93 -11.85 -4.89
C HIS A 187 16.80 -12.54 -4.14
N ILE A 188 15.66 -11.85 -3.97
CA ILE A 188 14.54 -12.37 -3.18
C ILE A 188 13.90 -13.51 -3.97
N LYS A 189 13.83 -14.69 -3.35
CA LYS A 189 13.22 -15.88 -3.97
C LYS A 189 11.76 -16.09 -3.59
N GLN A 190 11.39 -15.69 -2.38
CA GLN A 190 10.05 -15.91 -1.83
C GLN A 190 9.64 -14.74 -0.93
N LEU A 191 8.35 -14.43 -0.95
CA LEU A 191 7.75 -13.40 -0.11
C LEU A 191 7.13 -14.04 1.14
N PRO A 192 7.39 -13.51 2.34
CA PRO A 192 6.76 -14.00 3.57
C PRO A 192 5.29 -13.60 3.62
N ALA A 193 4.42 -14.48 4.13
CA ALA A 193 2.97 -14.20 4.26
C ALA A 193 2.68 -12.96 5.12
N THR A 194 3.54 -12.65 6.10
CA THR A 194 3.46 -11.47 6.98
C THR A 194 3.66 -10.15 6.25
N LEU A 195 4.11 -10.14 5.00
CA LEU A 195 4.05 -8.94 4.14
C LEU A 195 2.60 -8.45 3.95
N GLY A 196 1.64 -9.38 4.03
CA GLY A 196 0.21 -9.09 4.01
C GLY A 196 -0.31 -8.23 5.16
N ASP A 197 0.47 -8.11 6.25
CA ASP A 197 0.09 -7.32 7.43
C ASP A 197 0.35 -5.81 7.25
N LEU A 198 0.94 -5.40 6.13
CA LEU A 198 1.18 -4.01 5.76
C LEU A 198 -0.06 -3.41 5.10
N VAL A 199 -1.11 -3.20 5.90
CA VAL A 199 -2.45 -2.75 5.44
C VAL A 199 -2.48 -1.37 4.76
N CYS A 200 -1.42 -0.58 4.89
CA CYS A 200 -1.30 0.73 4.23
C CYS A 200 -0.44 0.69 2.96
N LEU A 201 0.11 -0.46 2.58
CA LEU A 201 1.00 -0.60 1.44
C LEU A 201 0.21 -0.44 0.14
N GLN A 202 0.61 0.55 -0.66
CA GLN A 202 0.00 0.94 -1.93
C GLN A 202 0.89 0.57 -3.12
N GLU A 203 2.20 0.66 -2.96
CA GLU A 203 3.18 0.37 -4.01
C GLU A 203 4.17 -0.67 -3.51
N LEU A 204 4.26 -1.79 -4.23
CA LEU A 204 5.26 -2.83 -4.01
C LEU A 204 6.04 -3.04 -5.30
N ASP A 205 7.33 -2.71 -5.23
CA ASP A 205 8.26 -2.91 -6.33
C ASP A 205 9.24 -4.04 -5.99
N LEU A 206 9.18 -5.11 -6.78
CA LEU A 206 10.01 -6.30 -6.70
C LEU A 206 10.70 -6.58 -8.04
N HIS A 207 10.85 -5.55 -8.88
CA HIS A 207 11.56 -5.61 -10.15
C HIS A 207 12.96 -6.23 -9.99
N ASP A 208 13.40 -7.04 -10.96
CA ASP A 208 14.73 -7.65 -10.98
C ASP A 208 15.07 -8.40 -9.67
N ASN A 209 14.35 -9.51 -9.47
CA ASN A 209 14.54 -10.43 -8.36
C ASN A 209 14.47 -11.88 -8.87
N HIS A 210 14.54 -12.86 -7.96
CA HIS A 210 14.52 -14.28 -8.31
C HIS A 210 13.22 -14.97 -7.86
N LEU A 211 12.09 -14.27 -7.92
CA LEU A 211 10.80 -14.83 -7.50
C LEU A 211 10.34 -15.90 -8.49
N GLU A 212 10.14 -17.12 -8.01
CA GLU A 212 9.60 -18.23 -8.81
C GLU A 212 8.05 -18.25 -8.78
N ALA A 213 7.45 -17.69 -7.73
CA ALA A 213 6.01 -17.62 -7.54
C ALA A 213 5.60 -16.43 -6.66
N PHE A 214 4.40 -15.90 -6.93
CA PHE A 214 3.74 -14.96 -6.02
C PHE A 214 2.83 -15.73 -5.06
N SER A 215 2.91 -15.44 -3.76
CA SER A 215 2.18 -16.20 -2.74
C SER A 215 0.69 -15.85 -2.72
N GLY A 216 -0.19 -16.85 -2.83
CA GLY A 216 -1.65 -16.69 -2.71
C GLY A 216 -2.07 -16.11 -1.36
N ALA A 217 -1.33 -16.38 -0.28
CA ALA A 217 -1.59 -15.83 1.05
C ALA A 217 -1.53 -14.29 1.10
N LEU A 218 -0.72 -13.67 0.25
CA LEU A 218 -0.68 -12.20 0.14
C LEU A 218 -1.92 -11.64 -0.54
N CYS A 219 -2.51 -12.40 -1.48
CA CYS A 219 -3.68 -11.99 -2.22
C CYS A 219 -4.94 -11.95 -1.33
N SER A 220 -5.02 -12.85 -0.35
CA SER A 220 -6.11 -12.93 0.65
C SER A 220 -5.85 -12.11 1.92
N SER A 221 -4.82 -11.25 1.93
CA SER A 221 -4.43 -10.44 3.09
C SER A 221 -4.99 -9.02 3.04
N GLY A 222 -4.56 -8.15 3.97
CA GLY A 222 -4.92 -6.73 3.97
C GLY A 222 -4.54 -5.98 2.69
N LEU A 223 -3.56 -6.50 1.93
CA LEU A 223 -3.12 -5.95 0.65
C LEU A 223 -4.22 -5.91 -0.42
N GLN A 224 -5.23 -6.78 -0.31
CA GLN A 224 -6.35 -6.88 -1.25
C GLN A 224 -7.00 -5.52 -1.57
N LYS A 225 -7.08 -4.64 -0.55
CA LYS A 225 -7.74 -3.35 -0.64
C LYS A 225 -6.76 -2.18 -0.78
N SER A 226 -5.51 -2.35 -0.34
CA SER A 226 -4.55 -1.27 -0.24
C SER A 226 -3.62 -1.18 -1.44
N LEU A 227 -3.22 -2.32 -2.02
CA LEU A 227 -2.20 -2.38 -3.06
C LEU A 227 -2.76 -1.86 -4.40
N GLN A 228 -2.06 -0.92 -5.00
CA GLN A 228 -2.44 -0.22 -6.23
C GLN A 228 -1.42 -0.44 -7.35
N LEU A 229 -0.13 -0.45 -7.02
CA LEU A 229 0.95 -0.70 -7.96
C LEU A 229 1.75 -1.92 -7.52
N LEU A 230 1.90 -2.88 -8.42
CA LEU A 230 2.71 -4.06 -8.23
C LEU A 230 3.64 -4.25 -9.43
N ASP A 231 4.93 -4.17 -9.18
CA ASP A 231 5.96 -4.49 -10.17
C ASP A 231 6.64 -5.81 -9.80
N LEU A 232 6.46 -6.82 -10.66
CA LEU A 232 7.07 -8.15 -10.57
C LEU A 232 7.91 -8.44 -11.82
N SER A 233 8.25 -7.42 -12.60
CA SER A 233 9.03 -7.60 -13.84
C SER A 233 10.43 -8.16 -13.56
N GLN A 234 11.04 -8.82 -14.54
CA GLN A 234 12.37 -9.43 -14.43
C GLN A 234 12.48 -10.38 -13.23
N ASN A 235 11.59 -11.37 -13.20
CA ASN A 235 11.61 -12.44 -12.21
C ASN A 235 11.51 -13.80 -12.92
N GLN A 236 11.24 -14.88 -12.18
CA GLN A 236 11.18 -16.24 -12.73
C GLN A 236 9.78 -16.84 -12.53
N ILE A 237 8.75 -15.99 -12.50
CA ILE A 237 7.39 -16.39 -12.17
C ILE A 237 6.80 -17.17 -13.35
N GLN A 238 6.40 -18.42 -13.10
CA GLN A 238 5.78 -19.29 -14.11
C GLN A 238 4.24 -19.22 -14.12
N ALA A 239 3.66 -18.92 -12.96
CA ALA A 239 2.22 -18.76 -12.80
C ALA A 239 1.92 -17.83 -11.62
N LEU A 240 0.83 -17.07 -11.75
CA LEU A 240 0.23 -16.33 -10.65
C LEU A 240 -0.75 -17.25 -9.88
N PRO A 241 -0.90 -17.07 -8.56
CA PRO A 241 -1.84 -17.84 -7.76
C PRO A 241 -3.29 -17.56 -8.18
N LEU A 242 -4.20 -18.49 -7.88
CA LEU A 242 -5.62 -18.36 -8.22
C LEU A 242 -6.27 -17.17 -7.51
N GLU A 243 -5.82 -16.92 -6.29
CA GLU A 243 -6.26 -15.84 -5.42
C GLU A 243 -5.77 -14.48 -5.92
N PHE A 244 -4.87 -14.40 -6.91
CA PHE A 244 -4.30 -13.13 -7.40
C PHE A 244 -5.37 -12.11 -7.82
N CYS A 245 -6.45 -12.60 -8.42
CA CYS A 245 -7.59 -11.78 -8.84
C CYS A 245 -8.38 -11.17 -7.67
N GLN A 246 -8.09 -11.57 -6.43
CA GLN A 246 -8.66 -10.95 -5.24
C GLN A 246 -8.12 -9.52 -5.03
N LEU A 247 -6.93 -9.17 -5.54
CA LEU A 247 -6.28 -7.86 -5.42
C LEU A 247 -7.00 -6.73 -6.20
N ARG A 248 -8.29 -6.50 -5.89
CA ARG A 248 -9.20 -5.58 -6.59
C ARG A 248 -8.78 -4.10 -6.50
N GLY A 249 -7.85 -3.77 -5.61
CA GLY A 249 -7.27 -2.44 -5.50
C GLY A 249 -6.25 -2.09 -6.60
N LEU A 250 -5.73 -3.08 -7.33
CA LEU A 250 -4.66 -2.89 -8.31
C LEU A 250 -5.10 -1.99 -9.48
N VAL A 251 -4.24 -1.03 -9.78
CA VAL A 251 -4.35 -0.07 -10.89
C VAL A 251 -3.26 -0.34 -11.92
N GLN A 252 -2.06 -0.72 -11.47
CA GLN A 252 -0.92 -0.99 -12.32
C GLN A 252 -0.26 -2.32 -11.95
N LEU A 253 -0.07 -3.17 -12.96
CA LEU A 253 0.57 -4.47 -12.83
C LEU A 253 1.62 -4.64 -13.93
N ARG A 254 2.87 -4.88 -13.53
CA ARG A 254 3.97 -5.22 -14.45
C ARG A 254 4.49 -6.62 -14.15
N LEU A 255 4.57 -7.42 -15.18
CA LEU A 255 4.94 -8.84 -15.18
C LEU A 255 5.96 -9.14 -16.29
N ASP A 256 6.55 -8.11 -16.89
CA ASP A 256 7.47 -8.24 -18.02
C ASP A 256 8.66 -9.13 -17.67
N ASP A 257 9.24 -9.80 -18.67
CA ASP A 257 10.44 -10.63 -18.47
C ASP A 257 10.26 -11.66 -17.34
N ASN A 258 9.22 -12.47 -17.46
CA ASN A 258 8.97 -13.62 -16.59
C ASN A 258 8.80 -14.89 -17.45
N ALA A 259 8.41 -16.00 -16.83
CA ALA A 259 8.17 -17.26 -17.51
C ALA A 259 6.68 -17.66 -17.50
N LEU A 260 5.76 -16.67 -17.47
CA LEU A 260 4.34 -16.93 -17.31
C LEU A 260 3.80 -17.78 -18.45
N LEU A 261 3.24 -18.94 -18.11
CA LEU A 261 2.59 -19.85 -19.05
C LEU A 261 1.12 -19.51 -19.29
N ARG A 262 0.51 -18.80 -18.34
CA ARG A 262 -0.90 -18.37 -18.39
C ARG A 262 -1.15 -17.21 -17.44
N LEU A 263 -2.12 -16.36 -17.79
CA LEU A 263 -2.74 -15.44 -16.84
C LEU A 263 -3.89 -16.16 -16.09
N PRO A 264 -4.21 -15.73 -14.85
CA PRO A 264 -5.36 -16.25 -14.11
C PRO A 264 -6.66 -16.16 -14.91
N CYS A 265 -7.48 -17.21 -14.87
CA CYS A 265 -8.74 -17.27 -15.65
C CYS A 265 -9.73 -16.15 -15.31
N ARG A 266 -9.63 -15.57 -14.11
CA ARG A 266 -10.49 -14.49 -13.58
C ARG A 266 -9.82 -13.12 -13.58
N ILE A 267 -8.79 -12.90 -14.42
CA ILE A 267 -8.06 -11.62 -14.46
C ILE A 267 -9.01 -10.43 -14.68
N GLY A 268 -10.13 -10.63 -15.40
CA GLY A 268 -11.20 -9.65 -15.59
C GLY A 268 -11.87 -9.14 -14.32
N GLN A 269 -11.65 -9.76 -13.15
CA GLN A 269 -12.14 -9.26 -11.86
C GLN A 269 -11.37 -8.06 -11.33
N LEU A 270 -10.19 -7.77 -11.89
CA LEU A 270 -9.37 -6.59 -11.54
C LEU A 270 -9.95 -5.32 -12.20
N SER A 271 -11.15 -4.92 -11.78
CA SER A 271 -11.92 -3.83 -12.42
C SER A 271 -11.30 -2.44 -12.32
N ARG A 272 -10.30 -2.26 -11.44
CA ARG A 272 -9.55 -1.00 -11.30
C ARG A 272 -8.25 -0.97 -12.11
N LEU A 273 -7.86 -2.09 -12.71
CA LEU A 273 -6.62 -2.19 -13.46
C LEU A 273 -6.70 -1.31 -14.70
N ARG A 274 -5.72 -0.43 -14.87
CA ARG A 274 -5.58 0.48 -16.02
C ARG A 274 -4.32 0.20 -16.83
N PHE A 275 -3.27 -0.30 -16.17
CA PHE A 275 -1.99 -0.58 -16.81
C PHE A 275 -1.63 -2.04 -16.57
N LEU A 276 -1.50 -2.80 -17.66
CA LEU A 276 -1.04 -4.18 -17.62
C LEU A 276 0.10 -4.36 -18.62
N SER A 277 1.26 -4.79 -18.10
CA SER A 277 2.41 -5.15 -18.91
C SER A 277 2.80 -6.58 -18.57
N ALA A 278 2.82 -7.45 -19.58
CA ALA A 278 3.26 -8.85 -19.46
C ALA A 278 4.09 -9.24 -20.68
N ALA A 279 4.91 -8.33 -21.17
CA ALA A 279 5.79 -8.56 -22.31
C ALA A 279 6.85 -9.61 -21.99
N ARG A 280 7.38 -10.27 -23.02
CA ARG A 280 8.48 -11.25 -22.93
C ARG A 280 8.20 -12.35 -21.90
N ASN A 281 7.01 -12.95 -22.02
CA ASN A 281 6.58 -14.10 -21.25
C ASN A 281 6.37 -15.33 -22.18
N LYS A 282 5.72 -16.38 -21.68
CA LYS A 282 5.45 -17.62 -22.43
C LYS A 282 3.95 -17.87 -22.59
N LEU A 283 3.17 -16.81 -22.80
CA LEU A 283 1.71 -16.91 -22.93
C LEU A 283 1.33 -17.42 -24.34
N PRO A 284 0.70 -18.61 -24.47
CA PRO A 284 0.16 -19.08 -25.74
C PRO A 284 -1.21 -18.48 -26.07
N PHE A 285 -1.97 -18.09 -25.04
CA PHE A 285 -3.34 -17.57 -25.14
C PHE A 285 -3.71 -16.70 -23.93
N LEU A 286 -4.72 -15.86 -24.10
CA LEU A 286 -5.35 -15.08 -23.05
C LEU A 286 -6.62 -15.78 -22.52
N PRO A 287 -6.99 -15.61 -21.24
CA PRO A 287 -8.23 -16.16 -20.69
C PRO A 287 -9.45 -15.38 -21.21
N TRP A 288 -10.61 -16.04 -21.33
CA TRP A 288 -11.86 -15.41 -21.79
C TRP A 288 -12.23 -14.12 -21.03
N ASP A 289 -12.08 -14.12 -19.71
CA ASP A 289 -12.44 -12.97 -18.86
C ASP A 289 -11.54 -11.75 -19.09
N PHE A 290 -10.43 -11.89 -19.82
CA PHE A 290 -9.58 -10.77 -20.19
C PHE A 290 -10.38 -9.68 -20.93
N ARG A 291 -11.40 -10.07 -21.69
CA ARG A 291 -12.32 -9.16 -22.39
C ARG A 291 -13.09 -8.21 -21.46
N ASN A 292 -13.18 -8.53 -20.17
CA ASN A 292 -13.93 -7.74 -19.18
C ASN A 292 -13.06 -6.64 -18.54
N LEU A 293 -11.77 -6.56 -18.88
CA LEU A 293 -10.89 -5.49 -18.42
C LEU A 293 -11.18 -4.19 -19.19
N SER A 294 -10.74 -3.06 -18.62
CA SER A 294 -10.84 -1.74 -19.24
C SER A 294 -9.55 -0.97 -18.99
N LEU A 295 -8.54 -1.28 -19.79
CA LEU A 295 -7.17 -0.81 -19.66
C LEU A 295 -6.96 0.50 -20.43
N GLU A 296 -6.06 1.32 -19.95
CA GLU A 296 -5.51 2.47 -20.67
C GLU A 296 -4.34 2.00 -21.53
N ASN A 297 -3.41 1.22 -20.96
CA ASN A 297 -2.27 0.66 -21.68
C ASN A 297 -2.13 -0.83 -21.44
N LEU A 298 -1.88 -1.56 -22.54
CA LEU A 298 -1.62 -2.99 -22.56
C LEU A 298 -0.34 -3.28 -23.35
N ASP A 299 0.59 -4.01 -22.74
CA ASP A 299 1.76 -4.55 -23.41
C ASP A 299 1.83 -6.07 -23.22
N LEU A 300 1.81 -6.79 -24.34
CA LEU A 300 1.92 -8.25 -24.42
C LEU A 300 3.02 -8.69 -25.40
N PHE A 301 3.89 -7.77 -25.82
CA PHE A 301 4.89 -8.02 -26.84
C PHE A 301 5.81 -9.19 -26.48
N GLY A 302 6.21 -10.00 -27.46
CA GLY A 302 7.19 -11.06 -27.26
C GLY A 302 6.65 -12.27 -26.48
N ASN A 303 5.34 -12.50 -26.52
CA ASN A 303 4.72 -13.76 -26.09
C ASN A 303 4.51 -14.69 -27.30
N PRO A 304 4.71 -16.02 -27.14
CA PRO A 304 4.53 -17.00 -28.21
C PRO A 304 3.04 -17.35 -28.40
N PHE A 305 2.23 -16.38 -28.83
CA PHE A 305 0.81 -16.60 -29.07
C PHE A 305 0.59 -17.61 -30.21
N GLU A 306 -0.22 -18.63 -29.94
CA GLU A 306 -0.54 -19.64 -30.93
C GLU A 306 -1.58 -19.12 -31.93
N GLN A 307 -1.47 -19.52 -33.20
CA GLN A 307 -2.50 -19.19 -34.18
C GLN A 307 -3.81 -19.88 -33.78
N PRO A 308 -4.92 -19.14 -33.62
CA PRO A 308 -6.18 -19.74 -33.20
C PRO A 308 -6.74 -20.62 -34.31
N ASN A 309 -7.22 -21.81 -33.94
CA ASN A 309 -7.92 -22.71 -34.83
C ASN A 309 -9.32 -22.99 -34.27
N PRO A 310 -10.32 -22.17 -34.62
CA PRO A 310 -11.67 -22.28 -34.04
C PRO A 310 -12.42 -23.53 -34.51
N LEU A 311 -11.92 -24.22 -35.54
CA LEU A 311 -12.56 -25.39 -36.15
C LEU A 311 -12.23 -26.72 -35.46
N VAL A 312 -11.21 -26.74 -34.59
CA VAL A 312 -10.79 -27.96 -33.87
C VAL A 312 -11.10 -27.79 -32.38
N PRO A 313 -12.32 -28.11 -31.93
CA PRO A 313 -12.66 -28.02 -30.52
C PRO A 313 -12.04 -29.15 -29.70
N ASN A 314 -11.51 -28.81 -28.53
CA ASN A 314 -11.18 -29.80 -27.51
C ASN A 314 -12.44 -30.08 -26.67
N ILE A 315 -13.09 -31.22 -26.94
CA ILE A 315 -14.35 -31.61 -26.32
C ILE A 315 -14.08 -32.53 -25.13
N GLN A 316 -14.32 -32.05 -23.91
CA GLN A 316 -14.23 -32.82 -22.67
C GLN A 316 -15.60 -32.84 -21.98
N LEU A 317 -16.63 -33.35 -22.65
CA LEU A 317 -17.97 -33.43 -22.07
C LEU A 317 -18.17 -34.76 -21.34
N LYS A 318 -18.56 -34.68 -20.06
CA LYS A 318 -19.00 -35.83 -19.25
C LYS A 318 -20.51 -35.83 -19.13
N ILE A 319 -21.14 -36.93 -19.54
CA ILE A 319 -22.58 -37.15 -19.44
C ILE A 319 -22.80 -38.54 -18.78
N PRO A 320 -23.50 -38.63 -17.63
CA PRO A 320 -24.11 -37.54 -16.87
C PRO A 320 -23.09 -36.60 -16.20
N LEU A 321 -23.51 -35.37 -15.91
CA LEU A 321 -22.69 -34.40 -15.18
C LEU A 321 -22.46 -34.89 -13.74
N THR A 322 -21.29 -34.59 -13.18
CA THR A 322 -21.01 -34.91 -11.78
C THR A 322 -21.82 -34.00 -10.85
N LEU A 323 -22.08 -34.47 -9.63
CA LEU A 323 -22.75 -33.66 -8.61
C LEU A 323 -22.01 -32.34 -8.36
N LEU A 324 -20.67 -32.35 -8.41
CA LEU A 324 -19.84 -31.15 -8.27
C LEU A 324 -20.12 -30.14 -9.38
N GLU A 325 -20.17 -30.58 -10.64
CA GLU A 325 -20.44 -29.71 -11.79
C GLU A 325 -21.88 -29.15 -11.71
N CYS A 326 -22.85 -29.99 -11.34
CA CYS A 326 -24.23 -29.56 -11.11
C CYS A 326 -24.34 -28.52 -9.99
N ALA A 327 -23.67 -28.77 -8.85
CA ALA A 327 -23.63 -27.84 -7.73
C ALA A 327 -22.99 -26.51 -8.12
N ALA A 328 -21.83 -26.53 -8.79
CA ALA A 328 -21.15 -25.32 -9.23
C ALA A 328 -21.98 -24.49 -10.21
N ARG A 329 -22.62 -25.15 -11.19
CA ARG A 329 -23.54 -24.50 -12.13
C ARG A 329 -24.74 -23.91 -11.42
N ALA A 330 -25.36 -24.63 -10.49
CA ALA A 330 -26.47 -24.13 -9.69
C ALA A 330 -26.07 -22.91 -8.86
N THR A 331 -24.91 -22.94 -8.19
CA THR A 331 -24.41 -21.81 -7.39
C THR A 331 -24.26 -20.55 -8.23
N VAL A 332 -23.63 -20.64 -9.40
CA VAL A 332 -23.41 -19.48 -10.28
C VAL A 332 -24.73 -19.01 -10.93
N ASN A 333 -25.55 -19.93 -11.43
CA ASN A 333 -26.81 -19.59 -12.10
C ASN A 333 -27.80 -18.92 -11.15
N HIS A 334 -27.86 -19.36 -9.89
CA HIS A 334 -28.70 -18.75 -8.85
C HIS A 334 -28.03 -17.57 -8.13
N ARG A 335 -26.82 -17.16 -8.54
CA ARG A 335 -26.04 -16.06 -7.95
C ARG A 335 -25.91 -16.19 -6.43
N ILE A 336 -25.76 -17.42 -5.93
CA ILE A 336 -25.67 -17.66 -4.49
C ILE A 336 -24.35 -17.06 -4.01
N PRO A 337 -24.37 -16.15 -3.03
CA PRO A 337 -23.15 -15.62 -2.45
C PRO A 337 -22.41 -16.78 -1.78
N TYR A 338 -21.20 -17.07 -2.26
CA TYR A 338 -20.40 -18.15 -1.74
C TYR A 338 -19.29 -17.59 -0.85
N GLY A 339 -19.38 -17.93 0.43
CA GLY A 339 -18.33 -17.76 1.42
C GLY A 339 -18.09 -19.09 2.12
N CYS A 340 -16.96 -19.24 2.81
CA CYS A 340 -16.60 -20.45 3.57
C CYS A 340 -17.61 -20.84 4.67
N HIS A 341 -18.63 -20.01 4.91
CA HIS A 341 -19.73 -20.24 5.86
C HIS A 341 -21.04 -20.70 5.22
N LEU A 342 -21.21 -20.56 3.89
CA LEU A 342 -22.47 -20.84 3.18
C LEU A 342 -22.38 -22.07 2.28
N LEU A 343 -21.20 -22.34 1.72
CA LEU A 343 -20.95 -23.49 0.87
C LEU A 343 -19.75 -24.29 1.39
N PRO A 344 -19.67 -25.60 1.08
CA PRO A 344 -18.49 -26.40 1.35
C PRO A 344 -17.22 -25.72 0.81
N SER A 345 -16.16 -25.67 1.61
CA SER A 345 -14.92 -24.98 1.27
C SER A 345 -14.29 -25.47 -0.03
N HIS A 346 -14.42 -26.77 -0.33
CA HIS A 346 -14.00 -27.37 -1.59
C HIS A 346 -14.72 -26.77 -2.80
N LEU A 347 -16.05 -26.63 -2.71
CA LEU A 347 -16.85 -26.03 -3.77
C LEU A 347 -16.49 -24.54 -3.98
N CYS A 348 -16.19 -23.79 -2.91
CA CYS A 348 -15.72 -22.41 -3.04
C CYS A 348 -14.40 -22.32 -3.82
N LYS A 349 -13.43 -23.21 -3.52
CA LYS A 349 -12.15 -23.28 -4.24
C LYS A 349 -12.35 -23.68 -5.70
N ASP A 350 -13.18 -24.68 -5.95
CA ASP A 350 -13.49 -25.11 -7.33
C ASP A 350 -14.17 -23.98 -8.12
N LEU A 351 -15.09 -23.25 -7.48
CA LEU A 351 -15.72 -22.09 -8.08
C LEU A 351 -14.70 -20.99 -8.40
N GLU A 352 -13.64 -20.79 -7.63
CA GLU A 352 -12.58 -19.82 -7.96
C GLU A 352 -11.79 -20.21 -9.23
N VAL A 353 -11.67 -21.51 -9.53
CA VAL A 353 -10.98 -22.03 -10.73
C VAL A 353 -11.96 -22.26 -11.90
N ALA A 354 -13.26 -22.19 -11.64
CA ALA A 354 -14.27 -22.44 -12.65
C ALA A 354 -14.15 -21.45 -13.81
N LYS A 355 -14.06 -22.01 -15.02
CA LYS A 355 -14.15 -21.24 -16.26
C LYS A 355 -15.61 -20.87 -16.50
N THR A 356 -15.86 -19.77 -17.19
CA THR A 356 -17.22 -19.32 -17.47
C THR A 356 -17.58 -19.58 -18.92
N CYS A 357 -18.71 -20.25 -19.14
CA CYS A 357 -19.33 -20.35 -20.46
C CYS A 357 -19.92 -18.99 -20.87
N ARG A 358 -20.10 -18.76 -22.17
CA ARG A 358 -20.83 -17.60 -22.71
C ARG A 358 -22.24 -17.43 -22.14
N CYS A 359 -22.92 -18.53 -21.76
CA CYS A 359 -24.23 -18.47 -21.10
C CYS A 359 -24.18 -18.06 -19.61
N GLY A 360 -22.98 -17.88 -19.05
CA GLY A 360 -22.76 -17.55 -17.64
C GLY A 360 -22.56 -18.76 -16.72
N SER A 361 -22.78 -20.00 -17.21
CA SER A 361 -22.59 -21.19 -16.39
C SER A 361 -21.12 -21.52 -16.13
N ALA A 362 -20.84 -21.97 -14.91
CA ALA A 362 -19.53 -22.49 -14.51
C ALA A 362 -19.20 -23.81 -15.24
N CYS A 363 -17.95 -23.92 -15.65
CA CYS A 363 -17.35 -25.07 -16.31
C CYS A 363 -16.11 -25.48 -15.51
N LEU A 364 -16.16 -26.62 -14.82
CA LEU A 364 -15.02 -27.14 -14.07
C LEU A 364 -14.25 -28.16 -14.92
N SER A 365 -14.87 -29.32 -15.09
CA SER A 365 -14.30 -30.53 -15.69
C SER A 365 -15.05 -31.01 -16.94
N SER A 366 -16.25 -30.48 -17.17
CA SER A 366 -17.08 -30.79 -18.35
C SER A 366 -17.23 -29.55 -19.22
N PHE A 367 -16.43 -29.43 -20.28
CA PHE A 367 -16.43 -28.27 -21.17
C PHE A 367 -15.95 -28.59 -22.59
N ILE A 368 -16.32 -27.71 -23.52
CA ILE A 368 -15.71 -27.61 -24.85
C ILE A 368 -14.80 -26.38 -24.84
N GLN A 369 -13.58 -26.52 -25.33
CA GLN A 369 -12.60 -25.44 -25.42
C GLN A 369 -12.22 -25.17 -26.87
N ILE A 370 -12.16 -23.89 -27.25
CA ILE A 370 -11.63 -23.42 -28.54
C ILE A 370 -10.74 -22.18 -28.34
N THR A 371 -9.94 -21.87 -29.34
CA THR A 371 -9.20 -20.60 -29.46
C THR A 371 -9.85 -19.72 -30.51
N VAL A 372 -10.02 -18.44 -30.22
CA VAL A 372 -10.54 -17.43 -31.16
C VAL A 372 -9.65 -16.19 -31.13
N THR A 373 -9.59 -15.46 -32.24
CA THR A 373 -8.93 -14.15 -32.29
C THR A 373 -9.76 -13.10 -31.55
N MET A 374 -9.11 -12.24 -30.77
CA MET A 374 -9.71 -11.06 -30.18
C MET A 374 -8.84 -9.84 -30.44
N ASN A 375 -9.45 -8.76 -30.95
CA ASN A 375 -8.77 -7.48 -31.06
C ASN A 375 -8.61 -6.84 -29.67
N LEU A 376 -7.37 -6.51 -29.31
CA LEU A 376 -7.03 -5.99 -27.99
C LEU A 376 -7.51 -4.55 -27.77
N HIS A 377 -7.83 -3.79 -28.82
CA HIS A 377 -8.39 -2.44 -28.67
C HIS A 377 -9.79 -2.44 -28.06
N HIS A 378 -10.49 -3.58 -28.05
CA HIS A 378 -11.75 -3.73 -27.29
C HIS A 378 -11.54 -3.68 -25.78
N VAL A 379 -10.31 -3.92 -25.31
CA VAL A 379 -9.98 -4.02 -23.88
C VAL A 379 -9.08 -2.87 -23.43
N ALA A 380 -8.23 -2.34 -24.32
CA ALA A 380 -7.26 -1.30 -24.00
C ALA A 380 -7.26 -0.15 -25.01
N HIS A 381 -7.06 1.09 -24.54
CA HIS A 381 -6.92 2.24 -25.43
C HIS A 381 -5.61 2.19 -26.23
N THR A 382 -4.50 2.01 -25.53
CA THR A 382 -3.17 1.84 -26.10
C THR A 382 -2.77 0.37 -26.03
N VAL A 383 -2.42 -0.22 -27.17
CA VAL A 383 -1.90 -1.58 -27.26
C VAL A 383 -0.51 -1.52 -27.88
N VAL A 384 0.49 -2.03 -27.18
CA VAL A 384 1.81 -2.29 -27.76
C VAL A 384 1.71 -3.53 -28.63
N LEU A 385 2.32 -3.48 -29.81
CA LEU A 385 2.28 -4.53 -30.83
C LEU A 385 2.49 -5.92 -30.21
N VAL A 386 1.62 -6.86 -30.56
CA VAL A 386 1.61 -8.21 -29.98
C VAL A 386 2.69 -9.08 -30.62
N ASP A 387 2.92 -8.86 -31.91
CA ASP A 387 3.94 -9.55 -32.71
C ASP A 387 4.84 -8.56 -33.48
N ASN A 388 5.91 -9.09 -34.07
CA ASN A 388 6.85 -8.31 -34.88
C ASN A 388 6.22 -7.79 -36.19
N MET A 389 4.98 -8.19 -36.50
CA MET A 389 4.26 -7.85 -37.73
C MET A 389 3.26 -6.70 -37.51
N GLY A 390 3.17 -6.15 -36.30
CA GLY A 390 2.29 -5.04 -35.99
C GLY A 390 0.85 -5.44 -35.68
N GLY A 391 0.58 -6.73 -35.45
CA GLY A 391 -0.72 -7.23 -35.06
C GLY A 391 -1.12 -6.77 -33.66
N THR A 392 -2.40 -6.41 -33.50
CA THR A 392 -3.02 -6.07 -32.21
C THR A 392 -4.06 -7.12 -31.79
N ASP A 393 -4.11 -8.24 -32.50
CA ASP A 393 -5.00 -9.35 -32.20
C ASP A 393 -4.26 -10.40 -31.37
N ALA A 394 -4.97 -10.99 -30.40
CA ALA A 394 -4.42 -12.06 -29.57
C ALA A 394 -5.41 -13.25 -29.51
N PRO A 395 -4.91 -14.49 -29.44
CA PRO A 395 -5.74 -15.68 -29.24
C PRO A 395 -6.30 -15.72 -27.82
N VAL A 396 -7.61 -15.95 -27.71
CA VAL A 396 -8.33 -16.07 -26.44
C VAL A 396 -8.94 -17.46 -26.33
N LEU A 397 -8.79 -18.08 -25.16
CA LEU A 397 -9.45 -19.33 -24.84
C LEU A 397 -10.91 -19.11 -24.46
N CYS A 398 -11.81 -19.74 -25.21
CA CYS A 398 -13.23 -19.80 -24.93
C CYS A 398 -13.62 -21.16 -24.35
N TYR A 399 -14.58 -21.16 -23.43
CA TYR A 399 -15.14 -22.37 -22.83
C TYR A 399 -16.65 -22.43 -23.05
N PHE A 400 -17.19 -23.62 -23.31
CA PHE A 400 -18.63 -23.85 -23.45
C PHE A 400 -19.10 -25.01 -22.58
N CYS A 401 -20.26 -24.86 -21.96
CA CYS A 401 -20.82 -25.85 -21.03
C CYS A 401 -21.56 -27.01 -21.73
N SER A 402 -21.88 -26.87 -23.02
CA SER A 402 -22.65 -27.82 -23.82
C SER A 402 -22.41 -27.63 -25.33
N LEU A 403 -22.73 -28.66 -26.12
CA LEU A 403 -22.72 -28.59 -27.60
C LEU A 403 -23.65 -27.51 -28.14
N HIS A 404 -24.78 -27.26 -27.47
CA HIS A 404 -25.72 -26.21 -27.88
C HIS A 404 -25.10 -24.82 -27.79
N CYS A 405 -24.41 -24.50 -26.68
CA CYS A 405 -23.72 -23.22 -26.53
C CYS A 405 -22.57 -23.07 -27.53
N TYR A 406 -21.91 -24.16 -27.87
CA TYR A 406 -20.85 -24.18 -28.89
C TYR A 406 -21.40 -23.93 -30.30
N SER A 407 -22.48 -24.62 -30.70
CA SER A 407 -23.13 -24.42 -32.00
C SER A 407 -23.60 -22.99 -32.18
N GLN A 408 -24.31 -22.44 -31.18
CA GLN A 408 -24.75 -21.04 -31.22
C GLN A 408 -23.60 -20.04 -31.32
N PHE A 409 -22.43 -20.37 -30.76
CA PHE A 409 -21.25 -19.54 -30.88
C PHE A 409 -20.71 -19.59 -32.29
N LEU A 410 -20.53 -20.80 -32.85
CA LEU A 410 -20.03 -20.99 -34.21
C LEU A 410 -20.92 -20.31 -35.24
N ASP A 411 -22.24 -20.47 -35.15
CA ASP A 411 -23.19 -19.86 -36.09
C ASP A 411 -23.03 -18.34 -36.13
N ARG A 412 -22.82 -17.70 -34.98
CA ARG A 412 -22.59 -16.25 -34.90
C ARG A 412 -21.19 -15.85 -35.35
N TYR A 413 -20.17 -16.65 -35.02
CA TYR A 413 -18.79 -16.37 -35.38
C TYR A 413 -18.59 -16.43 -36.90
N LEU A 414 -19.21 -17.42 -37.56
CA LEU A 414 -19.21 -17.59 -39.01
C LEU A 414 -20.06 -16.55 -39.75
N GLN A 415 -20.97 -15.84 -39.06
CA GLN A 415 -21.72 -14.72 -39.63
C GLN A 415 -20.98 -13.38 -39.51
N SER A 416 -20.01 -13.28 -38.60
CA SER A 416 -19.24 -12.05 -38.33
C SER A 416 -17.89 -11.95 -39.05
N HIS A 417 -17.48 -13.03 -39.71
CA HIS A 417 -16.33 -13.12 -40.60
C HIS A 417 -16.83 -13.48 -42.00
#